data_AF-A0A8S3HRZ9-F1
#
_entry.id   AF-A0A8S3HRZ9-F1
#
_cell.length_a   1.000
_cell.length_b   1.000
_cell.length_c   1.000
_cell.angle_alpha   90.00
_cell.angle_beta   90.00
_cell.angle_gamma   90.00
#
_symmetry.space_group_name_H-M   'P 1'
#
loop_
_entity.id
_entity.type
_entity.pdbx_description
1 polymer ?
#
loop_
_entity_poly.entity_id
_entity_poly.type
_entity_poly.pdbx_seq_one_letter_code
_entity_poly.pdbx_strand_id
1 'polypeptide(L)'
;EELLSLAGDYIKALRYALLKYSDTSYKLPNTENVKLYRGLCLSDDKDFQELLRKFKQSDIIIFPAFLSTSLNRDKATQFTGGKGVLLEISADCTLLNKPKCISAISHHQNEDEVLINCFSLLKVDNIKKLEDTLMLYECTLELS
;
A
#
# COMPACT_ATOMS: atom_id res chain seq x y z
N GLU A 1 17.95 23.63 -3.45
CA GLU A 1 17.61 23.65 -2.01
C GLU A 1 16.16 24.06 -1.77
N GLU A 2 15.69 25.15 -2.37
CA GLU A 2 14.30 25.63 -2.23
C GLU A 2 13.23 24.59 -2.61
N LEU A 3 13.40 23.88 -3.73
CA LEU A 3 12.50 22.80 -4.16
C LEU A 3 12.42 21.64 -3.14
N LEU A 4 13.55 21.29 -2.51
CA LEU A 4 13.59 20.22 -1.51
C LEU A 4 12.89 20.66 -0.22
N SER A 5 13.06 21.92 0.18
CA SER A 5 12.33 22.50 1.31
C SER A 5 10.82 22.48 1.05
N LEU A 6 10.41 22.95 -0.13
CA LEU A 6 9.01 22.97 -0.53
C LEU A 6 8.39 21.56 -0.56
N ALA A 7 9.07 20.59 -1.17
CA ALA A 7 8.64 19.20 -1.16
C ALA A 7 8.53 18.64 0.26
N GLY A 8 9.48 18.97 1.14
CA GLY A 8 9.45 18.60 2.55
C GLY A 8 8.21 19.14 3.27
N ASP A 9 7.83 20.39 3.00
CA ASP A 9 6.64 21.00 3.61
C ASP A 9 5.34 20.41 3.07
N TYR A 10 5.28 20.09 1.77
CA TYR A 10 4.15 19.34 1.21
C TYR A 10 3.99 17.96 1.84
N ILE A 11 5.08 17.21 2.02
CA ILE A 11 5.04 15.91 2.69
C ILE A 11 4.52 16.07 4.12
N LYS A 12 5.04 17.03 4.90
CA LYS A 12 4.55 17.28 6.27
C LYS A 12 3.06 17.62 6.29
N ALA A 13 2.60 18.48 5.38
CA ALA A 13 1.20 18.88 5.27
C ALA A 13 0.30 17.68 4.93
N LEU A 14 0.70 16.84 3.98
CA LEU A 14 -0.02 15.62 3.62
C LEU A 14 -0.08 14.61 4.78
N ARG A 15 1.03 14.40 5.49
CA ARG A 15 1.05 13.51 6.68
C ARG A 15 0.07 14.00 7.75
N TYR A 16 0.07 15.30 8.01
CA TYR A 16 -0.85 15.89 8.98
C TYR A 16 -2.31 15.79 8.52
N ALA A 17 -2.58 16.10 7.25
CA ALA A 17 -3.90 15.99 6.66
C ALA A 17 -4.43 14.55 6.77
N LEU A 18 -3.62 13.56 6.41
CA LEU A 18 -3.98 12.14 6.49
C LEU A 18 -4.26 11.70 7.93
N LEU A 19 -3.42 12.11 8.89
CA LEU A 19 -3.61 11.80 10.30
C LEU A 19 -4.97 12.32 10.81
N LYS A 20 -5.32 13.56 10.45
CA LYS A 20 -6.56 14.23 10.87
C LYS A 20 -7.78 13.83 10.03
N TYR A 21 -7.56 13.26 8.86
CA TYR A 21 -8.63 12.86 7.97
C TYR A 21 -9.50 11.79 8.64
N SER A 22 -10.81 12.02 8.61
CA SER A 22 -11.83 11.13 9.11
C SER A 22 -12.97 11.15 8.13
N ASP A 23 -13.05 10.12 7.29
CA ASP A 23 -14.21 9.91 6.45
C ASP A 23 -15.38 9.48 7.32
N THR A 24 -16.42 10.32 7.41
CA THR A 24 -17.64 10.00 8.15
C THR A 24 -18.61 9.16 7.33
N SER A 25 -18.43 9.14 6.00
CA SER A 25 -19.28 8.44 5.04
C SER A 25 -18.82 7.01 4.77
N TYR A 26 -17.51 6.76 4.86
CA TYR A 26 -16.92 5.45 4.65
C TYR A 26 -16.07 5.04 5.86
N LYS A 27 -16.58 4.08 6.64
CA LYS A 27 -15.80 3.46 7.72
C LYS A 27 -15.12 2.24 7.15
N LEU A 28 -13.80 2.16 7.31
CA LEU A 28 -13.12 0.86 7.25
C LEU A 28 -13.91 -0.13 8.12
N PRO A 29 -14.00 -1.41 7.72
CA PRO A 29 -14.68 -2.42 8.52
C PRO A 29 -14.27 -2.27 9.98
N ASN A 30 -15.24 -2.32 10.90
CA ASN A 30 -15.02 -2.10 12.33
C ASN A 30 -14.34 -3.33 12.98
N THR A 31 -13.41 -3.92 12.25
CA THR A 31 -12.57 -5.05 12.62
C THR A 31 -11.21 -4.51 13.02
N GLU A 32 -10.58 -5.16 13.98
CA GLU A 32 -9.24 -4.77 14.46
C GLU A 32 -8.22 -4.77 13.31
N ASN A 33 -8.41 -5.66 12.33
CA ASN A 33 -7.56 -5.78 11.14
C ASN A 33 -8.38 -5.64 9.85
N VAL A 34 -7.82 -4.92 8.88
CA VAL A 34 -8.34 -4.82 7.50
C VAL A 34 -7.32 -5.36 6.52
N LYS A 35 -7.80 -5.99 5.44
CA LYS A 35 -6.96 -6.38 4.30
C LYS A 35 -6.97 -5.28 3.24
N LEU A 36 -5.79 -4.87 2.83
CA LEU A 36 -5.56 -3.87 1.78
C LEU A 36 -4.75 -4.49 0.65
N TYR A 37 -4.94 -4.01 -0.57
CA TYR A 37 -4.34 -4.60 -1.75
C TYR A 37 -3.60 -3.55 -2.59
N ARG A 38 -2.41 -3.89 -3.09
CA ARG A 38 -1.63 -3.05 -4.01
C ARG A 38 -1.05 -3.91 -5.12
N GLY A 39 -1.36 -3.58 -6.37
CA GLY A 39 -0.66 -4.12 -7.52
C GLY A 39 0.58 -3.28 -7.86
N LEU A 40 1.69 -3.97 -8.10
CA LEU A 40 2.94 -3.41 -8.61
C LEU A 40 3.25 -4.07 -9.95
N CYS A 41 3.19 -3.28 -11.02
CA CYS A 41 3.59 -3.72 -12.36
C CYS A 41 5.12 -3.77 -12.45
N LEU A 42 5.66 -4.90 -12.91
CA LEU A 42 7.07 -5.10 -13.17
C LEU A 42 7.22 -5.50 -14.64
N SER A 43 7.19 -4.51 -15.52
CA SER A 43 7.19 -4.74 -16.97
C SER A 43 8.48 -5.39 -17.46
N ASP A 44 9.63 -5.09 -16.84
CA ASP A 44 10.92 -5.72 -17.16
C ASP A 44 11.06 -7.08 -16.46
N ASP A 45 11.39 -8.13 -17.23
CA ASP A 45 11.68 -9.47 -16.69
C ASP A 45 12.84 -9.45 -15.71
N LYS A 46 13.85 -8.59 -15.93
CA LYS A 46 15.00 -8.48 -15.03
C LYS A 46 14.58 -7.94 -13.68
N ASP A 47 13.80 -6.87 -13.65
CA ASP A 47 13.29 -6.27 -12.41
C ASP A 47 12.40 -7.24 -11.65
N PHE A 48 11.55 -7.98 -12.38
CA PHE A 48 10.72 -9.03 -11.78
C PHE A 48 11.59 -10.11 -11.13
N GLN A 49 12.56 -10.68 -11.86
CA GLN A 49 13.43 -11.72 -11.33
C GLN A 49 14.33 -11.22 -10.19
N GLU A 50 14.77 -9.97 -10.24
CA GLU A 50 15.56 -9.34 -9.18
C GLU A 50 14.73 -9.16 -7.91
N LEU A 51 13.47 -8.73 -8.03
CA LEU A 51 12.54 -8.64 -6.90
C LEU A 51 12.35 -10.01 -6.24
N LEU A 52 12.09 -11.07 -7.02
CA LEU A 52 11.93 -12.44 -6.51
C LEU A 52 13.18 -12.96 -5.80
N ARG A 53 14.36 -12.52 -6.24
CA ARG A 53 15.64 -12.88 -5.60
C ARG A 53 15.88 -12.11 -4.32
N LYS A 54 15.56 -10.82 -4.28
CA LYS A 54 15.87 -9.92 -3.17
C LYS A 54 14.90 -10.02 -2.01
N PHE A 55 13.60 -10.13 -2.28
CA PHE A 55 12.59 -10.13 -1.22
C PHE A 55 12.14 -11.54 -0.90
N LYS A 56 12.45 -11.96 0.32
CA LYS A 56 12.14 -13.25 0.91
C LYS A 56 11.11 -13.09 2.02
N GLN A 57 10.55 -14.23 2.40
CA GLN A 57 9.73 -14.30 3.59
C GLN A 57 10.53 -13.82 4.80
N SER A 58 9.87 -13.07 5.69
CA SER A 58 10.42 -12.36 6.85
C SER A 58 11.19 -11.07 6.55
N ASP A 59 11.38 -10.69 5.29
CA ASP A 59 11.98 -9.40 4.97
C ASP A 59 11.03 -8.23 5.29
N ILE A 60 11.61 -7.07 5.57
CA ILE A 60 10.88 -5.82 5.75
C ILE A 60 11.06 -4.96 4.49
N ILE A 61 9.95 -4.59 3.88
CA ILE A 61 9.88 -3.66 2.75
C ILE A 61 9.53 -2.29 3.29
N ILE A 62 10.35 -1.29 2.95
CA ILE A 62 10.12 0.11 3.33
C ILE A 62 9.53 0.84 2.13
N PHE A 63 8.38 1.50 2.33
CA PHE A 63 7.79 2.38 1.34
C PHE A 63 8.05 3.84 1.75
N PRO A 64 9.04 4.53 1.15
CA PRO A 64 9.37 5.91 1.53
C PRO A 64 8.31 6.91 1.07
N ALA A 65 7.50 6.58 0.06
CA ALA A 65 6.35 7.37 -0.36
C ALA A 65 5.08 6.94 0.39
N PHE A 66 4.03 7.76 0.31
CA PHE A 66 2.69 7.31 0.70
C PHE A 66 2.30 6.09 -0.13
N LEU A 67 1.74 5.08 0.53
CA LEU A 67 1.35 3.84 -0.12
C LEU A 67 -0.16 3.84 -0.37
N SER A 68 -0.53 4.06 -1.63
CA SER A 68 -1.92 3.96 -2.10
C SER A 68 -2.30 2.49 -2.27
N THR A 69 -3.36 2.07 -1.61
CA THR A 69 -3.87 0.69 -1.60
C THR A 69 -5.37 0.69 -1.90
N SER A 70 -5.95 -0.48 -2.10
CA SER A 70 -7.39 -0.64 -2.35
C SER A 70 -7.97 -1.68 -1.40
N LEU A 71 -9.24 -1.53 -1.01
CA LEU A 71 -10.00 -2.60 -0.37
C LEU A 71 -10.43 -3.69 -1.36
N ASN A 72 -10.36 -3.39 -2.66
CA ASN A 72 -10.80 -4.26 -3.73
C ASN A 72 -9.58 -4.97 -4.37
N ARG A 73 -9.47 -6.27 -4.11
CA ARG A 73 -8.39 -7.11 -4.65
C ARG A 73 -8.33 -7.12 -6.17
N ASP A 74 -9.48 -7.17 -6.84
CA ASP A 74 -9.54 -7.26 -8.30
C ASP A 74 -9.06 -5.95 -8.94
N LYS A 75 -9.45 -4.80 -8.37
CA LYS A 75 -8.94 -3.48 -8.76
C LYS A 75 -7.43 -3.40 -8.54
N ALA A 76 -6.94 -3.79 -7.38
CA ALA A 76 -5.50 -3.81 -7.11
C ALA A 76 -4.74 -4.70 -8.10
N THR A 77 -5.30 -5.86 -8.46
CA THR A 77 -4.69 -6.82 -9.40
C THR A 77 -4.55 -6.21 -10.80
N GLN A 78 -5.48 -5.37 -11.25
CA GLN A 78 -5.38 -4.68 -12.54
C GLN A 78 -4.11 -3.82 -12.65
N PHE A 79 -3.64 -3.23 -11.56
CA PHE A 79 -2.40 -2.43 -11.53
C PHE A 79 -1.12 -3.26 -11.68
N THR A 80 -1.20 -4.59 -11.61
CA THR A 80 -0.07 -5.47 -11.94
C THR A 80 0.15 -5.59 -13.44
N GLY A 81 -0.86 -5.25 -14.27
CA GLY A 81 -0.78 -5.43 -15.73
C GLY A 81 -0.59 -6.89 -16.17
N GLY A 82 -0.93 -7.87 -15.32
CA GLY A 82 -0.72 -9.30 -15.56
C GLY A 82 0.71 -9.78 -15.30
N LYS A 83 1.63 -8.89 -14.93
CA LYS A 83 3.00 -9.25 -14.57
C LYS A 83 3.53 -8.38 -13.42
N GLY A 84 3.75 -9.01 -12.27
CA GLY A 84 4.39 -8.36 -11.14
C GLY A 84 3.96 -8.93 -9.80
N VAL A 85 3.69 -8.02 -8.86
CA VAL A 85 3.41 -8.38 -7.47
C VAL A 85 2.08 -7.79 -7.03
N LEU A 86 1.23 -8.64 -6.47
CA LEU A 86 0.11 -8.22 -5.64
C LEU A 86 0.54 -8.29 -4.17
N LEU A 87 0.50 -7.16 -3.49
CA LEU A 87 0.62 -7.10 -2.04
C LEU A 87 -0.78 -7.29 -1.44
N GLU A 88 -0.94 -8.24 -0.52
CA GLU A 88 -2.08 -8.32 0.41
C GLU A 88 -1.56 -7.92 1.79
N ILE A 89 -2.02 -6.78 2.29
CA ILE A 89 -1.50 -6.12 3.49
C ILE A 89 -2.54 -6.21 4.59
N SER A 90 -2.19 -6.88 5.68
CA SER A 90 -2.98 -6.86 6.92
C SER A 90 -2.58 -5.65 7.75
N ALA A 91 -3.55 -4.79 8.07
CA ALA A 91 -3.31 -3.54 8.79
C ALA A 91 -4.22 -3.39 10.01
N ASP A 92 -3.62 -3.06 11.15
CA ASP A 92 -4.31 -2.76 12.40
C ASP A 92 -4.96 -1.37 12.35
N CYS A 93 -6.29 -1.34 12.45
CA CYS A 93 -7.11 -0.14 12.39
C CYS A 93 -7.38 0.51 13.76
N THR A 94 -6.74 0.03 14.82
CA THR A 94 -6.77 0.61 16.16
C THR A 94 -5.63 1.61 16.40
N LEU A 95 -4.56 1.52 15.60
CA LEU A 95 -3.39 2.40 15.70
C LEU A 95 -3.70 3.85 15.30
N LEU A 96 -2.95 4.80 15.87
CA LEU A 96 -3.11 6.23 15.61
C LEU A 96 -2.88 6.59 14.13
N ASN A 97 -1.85 6.01 13.52
CA ASN A 97 -1.46 6.24 12.12
C ASN A 97 -2.10 5.24 11.15
N LYS A 98 -3.20 4.60 11.55
CA LYS A 98 -3.89 3.61 10.74
C LYS A 98 -4.17 4.09 9.31
N PRO A 99 -4.28 3.14 8.35
CA PRO A 99 -4.70 3.45 6.99
C PRO A 99 -6.00 4.25 6.95
N LYS A 100 -6.13 5.14 5.96
CA LYS A 100 -7.31 5.99 5.80
C LYS A 100 -7.95 5.74 4.44
N CYS A 101 -9.22 5.36 4.43
CA CYS A 101 -9.99 5.31 3.19
C CYS A 101 -10.20 6.73 2.68
N ILE A 102 -9.64 7.07 1.52
CA ILE A 102 -9.75 8.41 0.91
C ILE A 102 -10.65 8.40 -0.34
N SER A 103 -11.37 7.31 -0.56
CA SER A 103 -12.22 7.09 -1.74
C SER A 103 -13.19 8.24 -1.99
N ALA A 104 -13.78 8.83 -0.95
CA ALA A 104 -14.74 9.94 -1.09
C ALA A 104 -14.13 11.21 -1.71
N ILE A 105 -12.83 11.43 -1.52
CA ILE A 105 -12.09 12.60 -2.02
C ILE A 105 -11.14 12.26 -3.16
N SER A 106 -11.01 10.98 -3.52
CA SER A 106 -10.17 10.54 -4.63
C SER A 106 -10.83 10.89 -5.97
N HIS A 107 -10.01 11.24 -6.96
CA HIS A 107 -10.48 11.38 -8.35
C HIS A 107 -10.96 10.04 -8.92
N HIS A 108 -10.56 8.92 -8.32
CA HIS A 108 -10.88 7.56 -8.73
C HIS A 108 -11.70 6.83 -7.65
N GLN A 109 -12.90 7.34 -7.34
CA GLN A 109 -13.75 6.82 -6.25
C GLN A 109 -14.06 5.31 -6.33
N ASN A 110 -14.05 4.73 -7.54
CA ASN A 110 -14.32 3.31 -7.78
C ASN A 110 -13.14 2.38 -7.46
N GLU A 111 -12.01 2.91 -7.00
CA GLU A 111 -10.83 2.13 -6.63
C GLU A 111 -10.84 1.71 -5.15
N ASP A 112 -11.81 2.16 -4.36
CA ASP A 112 -11.87 1.93 -2.91
C ASP A 112 -10.51 2.24 -2.24
N GLU A 113 -9.92 3.38 -2.63
CA GLU A 113 -8.57 3.78 -2.26
C GLU A 113 -8.43 4.01 -0.75
N VAL A 114 -7.40 3.37 -0.19
CA VAL A 114 -6.94 3.52 1.17
C VAL A 114 -5.48 3.94 1.15
N LEU A 115 -5.18 5.07 1.78
CA LEU A 115 -3.84 5.63 1.83
C LEU A 115 -3.16 5.28 3.15
N ILE A 116 -1.92 4.78 3.05
CA ILE A 116 -1.02 4.52 4.17
C ILE A 116 0.07 5.59 4.16
N ASN A 117 0.51 6.01 5.35
CA ASN A 117 1.52 7.03 5.52
C ASN A 117 2.86 6.66 4.86
N CYS A 118 3.67 7.67 4.56
CA CYS A 118 5.02 7.46 4.07
C CYS A 118 5.92 6.82 5.14
N PHE A 119 6.98 6.13 4.68
CA PHE A 119 7.89 5.32 5.50
C PHE A 119 7.21 4.14 6.21
N SER A 120 6.12 3.62 5.62
CA SER A 120 5.46 2.42 6.13
C SER A 120 6.36 1.20 5.98
N LEU A 121 6.33 0.32 6.99
CA LEU A 121 7.09 -0.92 7.03
C LEU A 121 6.15 -2.11 6.82
N LEU A 122 6.38 -2.86 5.75
CA LEU A 122 5.65 -4.10 5.47
C LEU A 122 6.57 -5.29 5.72
N LYS A 123 6.22 -6.13 6.69
CA LYS A 123 6.87 -7.42 6.87
C LYS A 123 6.24 -8.43 5.92
N VAL A 124 7.05 -9.15 5.15
CA VAL A 124 6.58 -10.22 4.26
C VAL A 124 6.36 -11.48 5.07
N ASP A 125 5.11 -11.85 5.33
CA ASP A 125 4.79 -13.05 6.10
C ASP A 125 4.81 -14.30 5.24
N ASN A 126 4.44 -14.17 3.96
CA ASN A 126 4.38 -15.28 3.03
C ASN A 126 4.48 -14.82 1.57
N ILE A 127 4.95 -15.72 0.70
CA ILE A 127 5.07 -15.48 -0.74
C ILE A 127 4.45 -16.66 -1.47
N LYS A 128 3.46 -16.37 -2.32
CA LYS A 128 2.75 -17.37 -3.13
C LYS A 128 2.88 -17.02 -4.60
N LYS A 129 2.98 -18.04 -5.45
CA LYS A 129 2.82 -17.89 -6.89
C LYS A 129 1.32 -17.93 -7.21
N LEU A 130 0.79 -16.89 -7.85
CA LEU A 130 -0.59 -16.90 -8.36
C LEU A 130 -0.60 -17.41 -9.80
N GLU A 131 0.31 -16.88 -10.63
CA GLU A 131 0.48 -17.25 -12.03
C GLU A 131 1.98 -17.23 -12.38
N ASP A 132 2.36 -17.60 -13.59
CA ASP A 132 3.77 -17.61 -14.03
C ASP A 132 4.46 -16.25 -13.89
N THR A 133 3.71 -15.18 -14.10
CA THR A 133 4.19 -13.80 -14.06
C THR A 133 3.65 -13.00 -12.90
N LEU A 134 2.89 -13.61 -11.98
CA LEU A 134 2.21 -12.91 -10.88
C LEU A 134 2.46 -13.60 -9.54
N MET A 135 3.04 -12.85 -8.61
CA MET A 135 3.25 -13.28 -7.23
C MET A 135 2.32 -12.54 -6.28
N LEU A 136 1.88 -13.25 -5.24
CA LEU A 136 1.22 -12.68 -4.07
C LEU A 136 2.21 -12.63 -2.91
N TYR A 137 2.39 -11.44 -2.36
CA TYR A 137 3.11 -11.21 -1.12
C TYR A 137 2.08 -10.89 -0.06
N GLU A 138 1.94 -11.78 0.92
CA GLU A 138 1.11 -11.54 2.10
C GLU A 138 1.98 -10.82 3.13
N CYS A 139 1.54 -9.64 3.57
CA CYS A 139 2.31 -8.74 4.38
C CYS A 139 1.54 -8.27 5.61
N THR A 140 2.26 -7.96 6.68
CA THR A 140 1.75 -7.25 7.86
C THR A 140 2.32 -5.85 7.88
N LEU A 141 1.46 -4.86 8.09
CA LEU A 141 1.87 -3.47 8.34
C LEU A 141 2.36 -3.35 9.78
N GLU A 142 3.67 -3.19 9.97
CA GLU A 142 4.29 -3.11 11.30
C GLU A 142 4.28 -1.67 11.85
N LEU A 143 4.51 -0.67 10.98
CA LEU A 143 4.60 0.74 11.33
C LEU A 143 4.10 1.62 10.18
N SER A 144 3.41 2.71 10.54
CA SER A 144 2.94 3.78 9.65
C SER A 144 2.94 5.12 10.38
#